data_AF-A0A6P6FWQ7-F1
#
_entry.id   AF-A0A6P6FWQ7-F1
#
_cell.length_a   1.000
_cell.length_b   1.000
_cell.length_c   1.000
_cell.angle_alpha   90.00
_cell.angle_beta   90.00
_cell.angle_gamma   90.00
#
_symmetry.space_group_name_H-M   'P 1'
#
loop_
_entity.id
_entity.type
_entity.pdbx_description
1 polymer ?
#
loop_
_entity_poly.entity_id
_entity_poly.type
_entity_poly.pdbx_seq_one_letter_code
_entity_poly.pdbx_strand_id
1 'polypeptide(L)'
;MDFRPTNGKFNIFWDFYNLSPSKVLSIKNSHPNVKVALSLGGDTVGDVHAHFNPSSVDSWVSNAVSSLKHIIKEYNLDGIDINYEHFSSDPDTFARCIGQLITTLKNDGDIFFASIAPFDDAKVQKYYLALWRSYSHVIDFVNFQFYAYSKGTTVSQFIKYFETQSSNYNGGKVLTSFLSGGSGGLSPENGFFTACNQLKSSKRLHGIFVWSADDSKANGFVHEKQSQELLSTLN
;
A
#
# COMPACT_ATOMS: atom_id res chain seq x y z
N MET A 1 -13.97 14.13 17.07
CA MET A 1 -14.35 13.83 15.67
C MET A 1 -15.32 12.66 15.69
N ASP A 2 -16.23 12.59 14.72
CA ASP A 2 -17.08 11.41 14.51
C ASP A 2 -16.31 10.38 13.70
N PHE A 3 -16.03 9.20 14.27
CA PHE A 3 -15.24 8.14 13.63
C PHE A 3 -16.11 7.07 12.94
N ARG A 4 -17.41 7.36 12.74
CA ARG A 4 -18.32 6.44 12.04
C ARG A 4 -18.00 6.41 10.54
N PRO A 5 -18.18 5.25 9.88
CA PRO A 5 -18.05 5.15 8.42
C PRO A 5 -18.94 6.15 7.69
N THR A 6 -18.36 6.85 6.71
CA THR A 6 -18.99 7.98 6.00
C THR A 6 -19.53 7.60 4.61
N ASN A 7 -19.71 6.30 4.34
CA ASN A 7 -20.07 5.76 3.04
C ASN A 7 -19.17 6.29 1.89
N GLY A 8 -17.85 6.22 2.08
CA GLY A 8 -16.87 6.57 1.04
C GLY A 8 -16.50 8.05 0.97
N LYS A 9 -16.94 8.90 1.90
CA LYS A 9 -16.46 10.29 1.98
C LYS A 9 -15.14 10.34 2.75
N PHE A 10 -14.02 10.40 2.03
CA PHE A 10 -12.69 10.37 2.62
C PHE A 10 -12.33 11.68 3.34
N ASN A 11 -11.65 11.54 4.49
CA ASN A 11 -11.11 12.62 5.29
C ASN A 11 -9.61 12.37 5.52
N ILE A 12 -8.88 13.44 5.87
CA ILE A 12 -7.45 13.41 6.11
C ILE A 12 -7.17 13.08 7.58
N PHE A 13 -6.31 12.07 7.80
CA PHE A 13 -5.89 11.62 9.15
C PHE A 13 -4.38 11.67 9.38
N TRP A 14 -3.59 11.98 8.35
CA TRP A 14 -2.17 12.25 8.54
C TRP A 14 -1.95 13.68 9.07
N ASP A 15 -0.73 13.95 9.54
CA ASP A 15 -0.35 15.27 10.03
C ASP A 15 -0.34 16.30 8.90
N PHE A 16 -1.42 17.11 8.83
CA PHE A 16 -1.58 18.18 7.87
C PHE A 16 -0.46 19.24 7.95
N TYR A 17 0.09 19.50 9.14
CA TYR A 17 1.08 20.55 9.34
C TYR A 17 2.45 20.13 8.80
N ASN A 18 2.84 18.88 9.03
CA ASN A 18 4.14 18.36 8.60
C ASN A 18 4.13 17.80 7.17
N LEU A 19 2.99 17.30 6.70
CA LEU A 19 2.80 16.76 5.35
C LEU A 19 1.78 17.58 4.56
N SER A 20 1.97 18.91 4.50
CA SER A 20 1.06 19.83 3.83
C SER A 20 1.16 19.79 2.29
N PRO A 21 0.18 20.33 1.54
CA PRO A 21 0.25 20.42 0.09
C PRO A 21 1.54 21.07 -0.45
N SER A 22 2.00 22.15 0.19
CA SER A 22 3.22 22.84 -0.23
C SER A 22 4.48 22.01 0.00
N LYS A 23 4.49 21.15 1.04
CA LYS A 23 5.59 20.20 1.29
C LYS A 23 5.61 19.09 0.25
N VAL A 24 4.44 18.55 -0.13
CA VAL A 24 4.31 17.57 -1.21
C VAL A 24 4.80 18.15 -2.54
N LEU A 25 4.37 19.36 -2.88
CA LEU A 25 4.83 20.02 -4.10
C LEU A 25 6.34 20.29 -4.08
N SER A 26 6.87 20.75 -2.93
CA SER A 26 8.30 21.06 -2.77
C SER A 26 9.20 19.84 -2.97
N ILE A 27 8.85 18.69 -2.39
CA ILE A 27 9.67 17.48 -2.55
C ILE A 27 9.66 16.97 -3.99
N LYS A 28 8.51 17.02 -4.67
CA LYS A 28 8.36 16.63 -6.08
C LYS A 28 9.14 17.55 -7.02
N ASN A 29 9.11 18.87 -6.79
CA ASN A 29 9.88 19.83 -7.59
C ASN A 29 11.39 19.67 -7.41
N SER A 30 11.82 19.26 -6.21
CA SER A 30 13.23 19.08 -5.90
C SER A 30 13.77 17.71 -6.36
N HIS A 31 12.90 16.72 -6.57
CA HIS A 31 13.27 15.35 -6.91
C HIS A 31 12.33 14.79 -7.99
N PRO A 32 12.71 14.84 -9.29
CA PRO A 32 11.82 14.48 -10.40
C PRO A 32 11.45 12.99 -10.44
N ASN A 33 12.17 12.14 -9.71
CA ASN A 33 11.87 10.71 -9.57
C ASN A 33 10.87 10.43 -8.42
N VAL A 34 10.47 11.43 -7.63
CA VAL A 34 9.53 11.27 -6.51
C VAL A 34 8.09 11.46 -6.99
N LYS A 35 7.24 10.50 -6.61
CA LYS A 35 5.78 10.59 -6.68
C LYS A 35 5.20 10.44 -5.27
N VAL A 36 4.04 11.03 -5.02
CA VAL A 36 3.36 10.96 -3.73
C VAL A 36 1.94 10.44 -3.93
N ALA A 37 1.59 9.39 -3.20
CA ALA A 37 0.25 8.79 -3.18
C ALA A 37 -0.32 8.84 -1.77
N LEU A 38 -1.63 8.58 -1.65
CA LEU A 38 -2.32 8.43 -0.37
C LEU A 38 -2.81 6.99 -0.19
N SER A 39 -2.72 6.45 1.02
CA SER A 39 -3.26 5.12 1.35
C SER A 39 -4.66 5.25 1.98
N LEU A 40 -5.58 4.37 1.58
CA LEU A 40 -6.98 4.34 1.99
C LEU A 40 -7.21 3.23 3.01
N GLY A 41 -7.78 3.58 4.16
CA GLY A 41 -8.11 2.62 5.22
C GLY A 41 -7.15 2.74 6.40
N GLY A 42 -6.30 1.74 6.59
CA GLY A 42 -5.50 1.51 7.79
C GLY A 42 -6.21 0.58 8.79
N ASP A 43 -5.55 0.32 9.92
CA ASP A 43 -6.11 -0.49 11.02
C ASP A 43 -7.21 0.28 11.77
N THR A 44 -6.89 1.47 12.29
CA THR A 44 -7.80 2.25 13.14
C THR A 44 -7.90 3.71 12.76
N VAL A 45 -9.00 4.34 13.21
CA VAL A 45 -9.16 5.80 13.30
C VAL A 45 -9.44 6.14 14.77
N GLY A 46 -8.46 6.70 15.46
CA GLY A 46 -8.51 6.76 16.93
C GLY A 46 -8.51 5.34 17.52
N ASP A 47 -9.46 5.06 18.41
CA ASP A 47 -9.55 3.77 19.11
C ASP A 47 -10.52 2.77 18.43
N VAL A 48 -10.99 3.05 17.20
CA VAL A 48 -11.94 2.18 16.48
C VAL A 48 -11.35 1.69 15.16
N HIS A 49 -11.65 0.43 14.81
CA HIS A 49 -11.21 -0.15 13.53
C HIS A 49 -11.82 0.58 12.32
N ALA A 50 -11.00 0.81 11.31
CA ALA A 50 -11.39 1.47 10.06
C ALA A 50 -12.12 0.50 9.13
N HIS A 51 -13.38 0.21 9.41
CA HIS A 51 -14.17 -0.73 8.62
C HIS A 51 -14.50 -0.23 7.21
N PHE A 52 -14.22 -1.03 6.20
CA PHE A 52 -14.82 -0.91 4.88
C PHE A 52 -16.33 -1.25 4.98
N ASN A 53 -17.16 -0.20 4.88
CA ASN A 53 -18.60 -0.29 5.15
C ASN A 53 -19.44 0.57 4.17
N PRO A 54 -19.62 0.11 2.91
CA PRO A 54 -20.44 0.80 1.92
C PRO A 54 -21.94 0.61 2.18
N SER A 55 -22.75 1.66 1.91
CA SER A 55 -24.21 1.53 1.91
C SER A 55 -24.73 0.89 0.61
N SER A 56 -24.09 1.21 -0.52
CA SER A 56 -24.22 0.52 -1.80
C SER A 56 -22.95 0.76 -2.61
N VAL A 57 -22.69 -0.06 -3.63
CA VAL A 57 -21.54 0.14 -4.53
C VAL A 57 -21.58 1.54 -5.13
N ASP A 58 -22.70 1.92 -5.78
CA ASP A 58 -22.79 3.18 -6.50
C ASP A 58 -22.64 4.41 -5.60
N SER A 59 -23.28 4.40 -4.42
CA SER A 59 -23.21 5.53 -3.49
C SER A 59 -21.82 5.67 -2.86
N TRP A 60 -21.18 4.55 -2.51
CA TRP A 60 -19.82 4.56 -1.97
C TRP A 60 -18.82 5.03 -3.02
N VAL A 61 -18.90 4.51 -4.25
CA VAL A 61 -18.01 4.89 -5.36
C VAL A 61 -18.18 6.37 -5.71
N SER A 62 -19.42 6.87 -5.81
CA SER A 62 -19.66 8.29 -6.09
C SER A 62 -19.05 9.20 -5.02
N ASN A 63 -19.21 8.86 -3.74
CA ASN A 63 -18.63 9.62 -2.63
C ASN A 63 -17.09 9.53 -2.63
N ALA A 64 -16.55 8.34 -2.86
CA ALA A 64 -15.12 8.07 -2.90
C ALA A 64 -14.43 8.86 -4.01
N VAL A 65 -14.95 8.76 -5.24
CA VAL A 65 -14.44 9.51 -6.40
C VAL A 65 -14.49 11.00 -6.11
N SER A 66 -15.64 11.53 -5.68
CA SER A 66 -15.78 12.97 -5.46
C SER A 66 -14.85 13.51 -4.37
N SER A 67 -14.74 12.83 -3.23
CA SER A 67 -13.90 13.29 -2.11
C SER A 67 -12.41 13.10 -2.38
N LEU A 68 -12.01 11.98 -2.99
CA LEU A 68 -10.60 11.74 -3.32
C LEU A 68 -10.09 12.66 -4.41
N LYS A 69 -10.89 12.98 -5.44
CA LYS A 69 -10.50 13.99 -6.44
C LYS A 69 -10.16 15.34 -5.80
N HIS A 70 -10.89 15.74 -4.77
CA HIS A 70 -10.61 16.98 -4.06
C HIS A 70 -9.24 16.90 -3.37
N ILE A 71 -9.02 15.86 -2.56
CA ILE A 71 -7.76 15.63 -1.83
C ILE A 71 -6.56 15.50 -2.80
N ILE A 72 -6.70 14.70 -3.85
CA ILE A 72 -5.65 14.46 -4.86
C ILE A 72 -5.23 15.77 -5.52
N LYS A 73 -6.19 16.62 -5.89
CA LYS A 73 -5.91 17.92 -6.51
C LYS A 73 -5.29 18.90 -5.53
N GLU A 74 -5.81 18.97 -4.30
CA GLU A 74 -5.29 19.85 -3.27
C GLU A 74 -3.82 19.54 -2.96
N TYR A 75 -3.46 18.26 -2.87
CA TYR A 75 -2.12 17.81 -2.48
C TYR A 75 -1.19 17.52 -3.66
N ASN A 76 -1.64 17.70 -4.91
CA ASN A 76 -0.89 17.32 -6.10
C ASN A 76 -0.41 15.86 -6.09
N LEU A 77 -1.28 14.92 -5.71
CA LEU A 77 -0.97 13.50 -5.57
C LEU A 77 -0.99 12.78 -6.92
N ASP A 78 -0.24 11.69 -7.00
CA ASP A 78 0.01 10.92 -8.24
C ASP A 78 -0.69 9.56 -8.27
N GLY A 79 -1.22 9.10 -7.13
CA GLY A 79 -1.71 7.74 -6.97
C GLY A 79 -2.49 7.51 -5.69
N ILE A 80 -3.07 6.31 -5.60
CA ILE A 80 -3.71 5.80 -4.38
C ILE A 80 -3.21 4.40 -4.03
N ASP A 81 -3.26 4.06 -2.75
CA ASP A 81 -3.00 2.74 -2.22
C ASP A 81 -4.22 2.24 -1.44
N ILE A 82 -4.58 0.96 -1.58
CA ILE A 82 -5.73 0.37 -0.86
C ILE A 82 -5.21 -0.47 0.30
N ASN A 83 -5.48 -0.04 1.52
CA ASN A 83 -5.01 -0.66 2.75
C ASN A 83 -6.15 -0.81 3.80
N TYR A 84 -7.33 -1.24 3.38
CA TYR A 84 -8.37 -1.68 4.32
C TYR A 84 -8.03 -3.06 4.91
N GLU A 85 -8.16 -3.19 6.23
CA GLU A 85 -7.86 -4.43 6.97
C GLU A 85 -9.11 -5.00 7.66
N HIS A 86 -10.15 -4.17 7.79
CA HIS A 86 -11.41 -4.51 8.46
C HIS A 86 -12.59 -4.36 7.50
N PHE A 87 -13.48 -5.35 7.47
CA PHE A 87 -14.54 -5.43 6.46
C PHE A 87 -15.90 -5.73 7.08
N SER A 88 -16.90 -4.96 6.65
CA SER A 88 -18.32 -5.10 7.01
C SER A 88 -19.23 -5.43 5.81
N SER A 89 -18.68 -5.53 4.60
CA SER A 89 -19.36 -6.04 3.40
C SER A 89 -18.83 -7.42 3.01
N ASP A 90 -19.34 -8.01 1.93
CA ASP A 90 -18.73 -9.19 1.31
C ASP A 90 -17.54 -8.81 0.38
N PRO A 91 -16.71 -9.80 -0.02
CA PRO A 91 -15.57 -9.58 -0.93
C PRO A 91 -15.92 -9.04 -2.32
N ASP A 92 -17.07 -9.40 -2.89
CA ASP A 92 -17.44 -8.97 -4.24
C ASP A 92 -17.88 -7.50 -4.22
N THR A 93 -18.60 -7.09 -3.17
CA THR A 93 -18.91 -5.68 -2.91
C THR A 93 -17.63 -4.85 -2.73
N PHE A 94 -16.66 -5.33 -1.95
CA PHE A 94 -15.36 -4.67 -1.81
C PHE A 94 -14.63 -4.56 -3.15
N ALA A 95 -14.51 -5.66 -3.89
CA ALA A 95 -13.85 -5.70 -5.19
C ALA A 95 -14.48 -4.71 -6.18
N ARG A 96 -15.82 -4.65 -6.24
CA ARG A 96 -16.54 -3.72 -7.12
C ARG A 96 -16.33 -2.26 -6.72
N CYS A 97 -16.47 -1.93 -5.44
CA CYS A 97 -16.25 -0.56 -4.96
C CYS A 97 -14.85 -0.05 -5.27
N ILE A 98 -13.83 -0.81 -4.87
CA ILE A 98 -12.42 -0.41 -5.05
C ILE A 98 -12.03 -0.44 -6.54
N GLY A 99 -12.45 -1.47 -7.27
CA GLY A 99 -12.16 -1.59 -8.70
C GLY A 99 -12.74 -0.44 -9.53
N GLN A 100 -14.01 -0.08 -9.29
CA GLN A 100 -14.64 1.06 -9.96
C GLN A 100 -14.01 2.39 -9.57
N LEU A 101 -13.63 2.57 -8.30
CA LEU A 101 -12.92 3.75 -7.83
C LEU A 101 -11.59 3.94 -8.59
N ILE A 102 -10.72 2.92 -8.60
CA ILE A 102 -9.41 2.99 -9.26
C ILE A 102 -9.59 3.23 -10.77
N THR A 103 -10.52 2.49 -11.40
CA THR A 103 -10.81 2.63 -12.83
C THR A 103 -11.25 4.04 -13.18
N THR A 104 -12.15 4.63 -12.40
CA THR A 104 -12.65 5.99 -12.63
C THR A 104 -11.54 7.02 -12.49
N LEU A 105 -10.77 6.98 -11.40
CA LEU A 105 -9.68 7.93 -11.16
C LEU A 105 -8.58 7.85 -12.24
N LYS A 106 -8.28 6.65 -12.75
CA LYS A 106 -7.33 6.47 -13.86
C LYS A 106 -7.88 7.00 -15.18
N ASN A 107 -9.13 6.67 -15.53
CA ASN A 107 -9.75 7.11 -16.77
C ASN A 107 -9.90 8.64 -16.85
N ASP A 108 -10.17 9.27 -15.70
CA ASP A 108 -10.30 10.72 -15.60
C ASP A 108 -8.94 11.44 -15.52
N GLY A 109 -7.83 10.70 -15.46
CA GLY A 109 -6.47 11.24 -15.37
C GLY A 109 -6.14 11.87 -14.02
N ASP A 110 -6.92 11.60 -12.98
CA ASP A 110 -6.66 12.12 -11.63
C ASP A 110 -5.48 11.38 -10.96
N ILE A 111 -5.22 10.12 -11.31
CA ILE A 111 -4.08 9.34 -10.82
C ILE A 111 -3.33 8.61 -11.94
N PHE A 112 -2.03 8.38 -11.73
CA PHE A 112 -1.16 7.65 -12.66
C PHE A 112 -0.92 6.20 -12.24
N PHE A 113 -1.04 5.89 -10.95
CA PHE A 113 -0.84 4.54 -10.45
C PHE A 113 -1.75 4.23 -9.26
N ALA A 114 -1.99 2.94 -9.05
CA ALA A 114 -2.68 2.40 -7.90
C ALA A 114 -1.96 1.16 -7.35
N SER A 115 -1.99 0.98 -6.04
CA SER A 115 -1.49 -0.21 -5.36
C SER A 115 -2.50 -0.79 -4.38
N ILE A 116 -2.28 -2.03 -3.96
CA ILE A 116 -3.01 -2.70 -2.89
C ILE A 116 -2.03 -3.22 -1.83
N ALA A 117 -2.42 -3.22 -0.56
CA ALA A 117 -1.56 -3.62 0.56
C ALA A 117 -2.09 -4.83 1.37
N PRO A 118 -2.29 -6.01 0.73
CA PRO A 118 -2.72 -7.21 1.43
C PRO A 118 -1.64 -7.80 2.35
N PHE A 119 -2.04 -8.68 3.26
CA PHE A 119 -1.14 -9.48 4.09
C PHE A 119 -1.70 -10.88 4.35
N ASP A 120 -0.92 -11.74 5.00
CA ASP A 120 -1.25 -13.16 5.19
C ASP A 120 -2.25 -13.41 6.31
N ASP A 121 -3.44 -12.83 6.17
CA ASP A 121 -4.63 -13.13 6.95
C ASP A 121 -5.73 -13.69 6.05
N ALA A 122 -6.43 -14.72 6.52
CA ALA A 122 -7.43 -15.41 5.72
C ALA A 122 -8.59 -14.51 5.28
N LYS A 123 -9.00 -13.56 6.14
CA LYS A 123 -10.06 -12.61 5.80
C LYS A 123 -9.51 -11.57 4.82
N VAL A 124 -8.39 -10.93 5.10
CA VAL A 124 -7.77 -9.94 4.21
C VAL A 124 -7.49 -10.52 2.82
N GLN A 125 -6.86 -11.68 2.73
CA GLN A 125 -6.58 -12.36 1.46
C GLN A 125 -7.85 -12.61 0.66
N LYS A 126 -8.95 -13.04 1.31
CA LYS A 126 -10.22 -13.29 0.61
C LYS A 126 -10.71 -12.04 -0.16
N TYR A 127 -10.56 -10.85 0.41
CA TYR A 127 -11.04 -9.60 -0.17
C TYR A 127 -10.10 -9.08 -1.25
N TYR A 128 -8.79 -9.05 -0.98
CA TYR A 128 -7.82 -8.57 -1.96
C TYR A 128 -7.65 -9.53 -3.14
N LEU A 129 -7.82 -10.84 -2.97
CA LEU A 129 -7.86 -11.78 -4.10
C LEU A 129 -9.12 -11.63 -4.95
N ALA A 130 -10.28 -11.32 -4.35
CA ALA A 130 -11.48 -11.01 -5.12
C ALA A 130 -11.29 -9.74 -5.97
N LEU A 131 -10.67 -8.70 -5.39
CA LEU A 131 -10.27 -7.48 -6.09
C LEU A 131 -9.28 -7.79 -7.21
N TRP A 132 -8.20 -8.51 -6.92
CA TRP A 132 -7.15 -8.84 -7.90
C TRP A 132 -7.70 -9.60 -9.10
N ARG A 133 -8.52 -10.64 -8.87
CA ARG A 133 -9.12 -11.45 -9.94
C ARG A 133 -9.96 -10.62 -10.92
N SER A 134 -10.61 -9.57 -10.43
CA SER A 134 -11.56 -8.78 -11.22
C SER A 134 -10.92 -7.50 -11.81
N TYR A 135 -9.92 -6.93 -11.13
CA TYR A 135 -9.40 -5.58 -11.41
C TYR A 135 -7.87 -5.48 -11.43
N SER A 136 -7.13 -6.58 -11.52
CA SER A 136 -5.65 -6.55 -11.61
C SER A 136 -5.11 -5.65 -12.73
N HIS A 137 -5.84 -5.51 -13.83
CA HIS A 137 -5.45 -4.66 -14.97
C HIS A 137 -5.39 -3.16 -14.66
N VAL A 138 -6.03 -2.68 -13.58
CA VAL A 138 -5.93 -1.29 -13.12
C VAL A 138 -5.02 -1.11 -11.91
N ILE A 139 -4.41 -2.18 -11.38
CA ILE A 139 -3.54 -2.16 -10.19
C ILE A 139 -2.09 -2.38 -10.64
N ASP A 140 -1.20 -1.43 -10.30
CA ASP A 140 0.19 -1.44 -10.78
C ASP A 140 1.14 -2.20 -9.87
N PHE A 141 0.87 -2.16 -8.55
CA PHE A 141 1.74 -2.75 -7.53
C PHE A 141 0.93 -3.48 -6.45
N VAL A 142 1.54 -4.53 -5.91
CA VAL A 142 1.05 -5.22 -4.71
C VAL A 142 2.06 -4.99 -3.60
N ASN A 143 1.74 -4.07 -2.70
CA ASN A 143 2.51 -3.74 -1.50
C ASN A 143 2.23 -4.80 -0.43
N PHE A 144 2.57 -6.06 -0.70
CA PHE A 144 2.30 -7.16 0.22
C PHE A 144 3.04 -6.95 1.55
N GLN A 145 2.33 -6.97 2.67
CA GLN A 145 2.91 -6.67 3.98
C GLN A 145 3.64 -7.90 4.55
N PHE A 146 4.85 -8.20 4.04
CA PHE A 146 5.67 -9.33 4.49
C PHE A 146 6.07 -9.22 5.96
N TYR A 147 6.02 -8.03 6.55
CA TYR A 147 6.22 -7.83 7.98
C TYR A 147 5.07 -8.34 8.85
N ALA A 148 3.91 -8.69 8.28
CA ALA A 148 2.83 -9.36 9.01
C ALA A 148 3.14 -10.84 9.31
N TYR A 149 4.15 -11.43 8.65
CA TYR A 149 4.65 -12.75 9.04
C TYR A 149 5.29 -12.71 10.43
N SER A 150 5.41 -13.88 11.07
CA SER A 150 5.99 -13.99 12.41
C SER A 150 7.40 -13.39 12.47
N LYS A 151 7.68 -12.65 13.55
CA LYS A 151 9.03 -12.19 13.89
C LYS A 151 10.01 -13.38 13.92
N GLY A 152 11.21 -13.18 13.39
CA GLY A 152 12.21 -14.24 13.28
C GLY A 152 12.03 -15.11 12.04
N THR A 153 11.22 -14.68 11.06
CA THR A 153 11.18 -15.30 9.73
C THR A 153 12.60 -15.33 9.16
N THR A 154 13.01 -16.50 8.67
CA THR A 154 14.32 -16.72 8.03
C THR A 154 14.29 -16.33 6.55
N VAL A 155 15.47 -16.18 5.93
CA VAL A 155 15.60 -15.94 4.48
C VAL A 155 14.84 -16.99 3.66
N SER A 156 15.00 -18.28 3.97
CA SER A 156 14.33 -19.36 3.23
C SER A 156 12.81 -19.33 3.39
N GLN A 157 12.30 -19.02 4.60
CA GLN A 157 10.86 -18.84 4.81
C GLN A 157 10.34 -17.63 4.03
N PHE A 158 11.05 -16.50 4.06
CA PHE A 158 10.67 -15.30 3.32
C PHE A 158 10.59 -15.57 1.81
N ILE A 159 11.56 -16.26 1.22
CA ILE A 159 11.52 -16.62 -0.22
C ILE A 159 10.30 -17.50 -0.53
N LYS A 160 9.99 -18.49 0.33
CA LYS A 160 8.80 -19.32 0.18
C LYS A 160 7.50 -18.49 0.28
N TYR A 161 7.43 -17.57 1.23
CA TYR A 161 6.29 -16.66 1.36
C TYR A 161 6.18 -15.76 0.12
N PHE A 162 7.28 -15.19 -0.36
CA PHE A 162 7.31 -14.39 -1.57
C PHE A 162 6.80 -15.16 -2.78
N GLU A 163 7.17 -16.43 -2.93
CA GLU A 163 6.67 -17.32 -3.97
C GLU A 163 5.17 -17.57 -3.87
N THR A 164 4.68 -17.89 -2.68
CA THR A 164 3.24 -18.05 -2.43
C THR A 164 2.47 -16.78 -2.79
N GLN A 165 2.93 -15.61 -2.36
CA GLN A 165 2.22 -14.37 -2.61
C GLN A 165 2.34 -13.91 -4.07
N SER A 166 3.48 -14.15 -4.71
CA SER A 166 3.63 -13.94 -6.16
C SER A 166 2.66 -14.82 -6.96
N SER A 167 2.40 -16.06 -6.50
CA SER A 167 1.40 -16.95 -7.12
C SER A 167 -0.03 -16.48 -6.87
N ASN A 168 -0.33 -15.96 -5.68
CA ASN A 168 -1.64 -15.41 -5.32
C ASN A 168 -1.99 -14.18 -6.19
N TYR A 169 -1.01 -13.32 -6.44
CA TYR A 169 -1.13 -12.12 -7.27
C TYR A 169 -0.44 -12.30 -8.62
N ASN A 170 -0.66 -13.46 -9.26
CA ASN A 170 0.02 -13.84 -10.49
C ASN A 170 -0.09 -12.76 -11.59
N GLY A 171 1.03 -12.48 -12.27
CA GLY A 171 1.17 -11.41 -13.26
C GLY A 171 1.35 -10.00 -12.68
N GLY A 172 1.22 -9.84 -11.36
CA GLY A 172 1.40 -8.58 -10.66
C GLY A 172 2.83 -8.30 -10.23
N LYS A 173 3.10 -7.04 -9.89
CA LYS A 173 4.37 -6.62 -9.29
C LYS A 173 4.26 -6.68 -7.77
N VAL A 174 4.52 -7.85 -7.19
CA VAL A 174 4.59 -8.02 -5.73
C VAL A 174 5.90 -7.42 -5.22
N LEU A 175 5.81 -6.39 -4.38
CA LEU A 175 6.97 -5.73 -3.77
C LEU A 175 7.36 -6.45 -2.49
N THR A 176 8.67 -6.62 -2.25
CA THR A 176 9.17 -7.06 -0.95
C THR A 176 9.02 -5.95 0.08
N SER A 177 8.89 -6.29 1.36
CA SER A 177 8.71 -5.27 2.39
C SER A 177 9.18 -5.67 3.77
N PHE A 178 9.44 -4.65 4.59
CA PHE A 178 9.77 -4.81 5.99
C PHE A 178 9.16 -3.68 6.83
N LEU A 179 9.05 -3.95 8.13
CA LEU A 179 8.60 -3.00 9.13
C LEU A 179 9.81 -2.42 9.87
N SER A 180 10.04 -1.12 9.78
CA SER A 180 11.15 -0.43 10.42
C SER A 180 11.03 -0.39 11.96
N GLY A 181 9.81 -0.47 12.50
CA GLY A 181 9.56 -0.63 13.94
C GLY A 181 9.89 -2.02 14.52
N GLY A 182 10.21 -3.03 13.70
CA GLY A 182 10.84 -4.28 14.15
C GLY A 182 9.94 -5.31 14.88
N SER A 183 8.63 -5.31 14.64
CA SER A 183 7.68 -6.24 15.29
C SER A 183 7.42 -7.56 14.56
N GLY A 184 7.78 -7.70 13.27
CA GLY A 184 7.44 -8.88 12.48
C GLY A 184 8.31 -9.09 11.24
N GLY A 185 8.05 -10.20 10.54
CA GLY A 185 8.69 -10.60 9.30
C GLY A 185 10.19 -10.92 9.40
N LEU A 186 10.84 -10.87 8.24
CA LEU A 186 12.29 -10.97 8.08
C LEU A 186 12.87 -9.55 8.21
N SER A 187 13.62 -9.30 9.28
CA SER A 187 14.13 -7.94 9.54
C SER A 187 15.34 -7.59 8.64
N PRO A 188 15.58 -6.29 8.40
CA PRO A 188 16.76 -5.78 7.70
C PRO A 188 18.10 -6.34 8.20
N GLU A 189 18.26 -6.42 9.52
CA GLU A 189 19.48 -6.91 10.18
C GLU A 189 19.65 -8.42 10.11
N ASN A 190 18.55 -9.16 9.86
CA ASN A 190 18.50 -10.61 9.94
C ASN A 190 18.30 -11.28 8.56
N GLY A 191 18.64 -10.58 7.48
CA GLY A 191 18.77 -11.18 6.15
C GLY A 191 17.75 -10.72 5.11
N PHE A 192 16.94 -9.68 5.38
CA PHE A 192 16.04 -9.12 4.38
C PHE A 192 16.77 -8.73 3.08
N PHE A 193 17.91 -8.05 3.20
CA PHE A 193 18.71 -7.67 2.02
C PHE A 193 19.36 -8.88 1.33
N THR A 194 19.66 -9.95 2.07
CA THR A 194 20.09 -11.23 1.49
C THR A 194 18.99 -11.83 0.63
N ALA A 195 17.74 -11.87 1.13
CA ALA A 195 16.59 -12.34 0.36
C ALA A 195 16.34 -11.46 -0.87
N CYS A 196 16.41 -10.13 -0.71
CA CYS A 196 16.27 -9.18 -1.82
C CYS A 196 17.34 -9.43 -2.90
N ASN A 197 18.60 -9.64 -2.54
CA ASN A 197 19.66 -9.94 -3.50
C ASN A 197 19.44 -11.27 -4.25
N GLN A 198 18.89 -12.30 -3.59
CA GLN A 198 18.50 -13.55 -4.27
C GLN A 198 17.38 -13.32 -5.29
N LEU A 199 16.37 -12.55 -4.93
CA LEU A 199 15.27 -12.17 -5.84
C LEU A 199 15.76 -11.26 -6.98
N LYS A 200 16.67 -10.34 -6.69
CA LYS A 200 17.26 -9.44 -7.67
C LYS A 200 18.10 -10.19 -8.71
N SER A 201 18.93 -11.13 -8.26
CA SER A 201 19.76 -11.99 -9.10
C SER A 201 18.93 -12.88 -10.05
N SER A 202 17.72 -13.26 -9.62
CA SER A 202 16.77 -14.01 -10.44
C SER A 202 15.81 -13.11 -11.24
N LYS A 203 16.01 -11.79 -11.26
CA LYS A 203 15.15 -10.79 -11.94
C LYS A 203 13.69 -10.80 -11.47
N ARG A 204 13.47 -11.19 -10.21
CA ARG A 204 12.15 -11.28 -9.56
C ARG A 204 11.89 -10.17 -8.55
N LEU A 205 12.89 -9.35 -8.22
CA LEU A 205 12.71 -8.20 -7.33
C LEU A 205 12.09 -7.02 -8.10
N HIS A 206 10.82 -6.73 -7.84
CA HIS A 206 10.11 -5.60 -8.46
C HIS A 206 10.31 -4.26 -7.74
N GLY A 207 10.69 -4.30 -6.47
CA GLY A 207 10.90 -3.13 -5.62
C GLY A 207 10.76 -3.49 -4.14
N ILE A 208 11.06 -2.50 -3.28
CA ILE A 208 10.96 -2.59 -1.83
C ILE A 208 10.04 -1.47 -1.34
N PHE A 209 9.12 -1.77 -0.43
CA PHE A 209 8.44 -0.74 0.36
C PHE A 209 8.70 -0.94 1.87
N VAL A 210 8.64 0.15 2.62
CA VAL A 210 8.97 0.20 4.05
C VAL A 210 7.81 0.79 4.82
N TRP A 211 7.41 0.13 5.91
CA TRP A 211 6.47 0.70 6.89
C TRP A 211 7.22 0.95 8.20
N SER A 212 7.42 2.16 8.69
CA SER A 212 7.12 3.45 8.07
C SER A 212 8.24 4.46 8.37
N ALA A 213 8.22 5.59 7.66
CA ALA A 213 9.17 6.68 7.87
C ALA A 213 9.13 7.25 9.30
N ASP A 214 7.95 7.24 9.93
CA ASP A 214 7.72 7.70 11.29
C ASP A 214 8.59 6.93 12.30
N ASP A 215 8.61 5.61 12.20
CA ASP A 215 9.47 4.75 13.02
C ASP A 215 10.95 4.87 12.60
N SER A 216 11.22 4.92 11.30
CA SER A 216 12.58 5.00 10.76
C SER A 216 13.33 6.27 11.14
N LYS A 217 12.61 7.33 11.50
CA LYS A 217 13.19 8.58 12.00
C LYS A 217 14.12 8.36 13.18
N ALA A 218 13.81 7.43 14.08
CA ALA A 218 14.65 7.11 15.24
C ALA A 218 16.00 6.49 14.86
N ASN A 219 16.06 5.81 13.71
CA ASN A 219 17.23 5.08 13.23
C ASN A 219 17.93 5.78 12.04
N GLY A 220 17.59 7.03 11.74
CA GLY A 220 18.28 7.84 10.73
C GLY A 220 18.12 7.34 9.29
N PHE A 221 17.04 6.59 9.01
CA PHE A 221 16.69 6.05 7.68
C PHE A 221 17.76 5.16 7.05
N VAL A 222 18.49 4.40 7.87
CA VAL A 222 19.58 3.51 7.39
C VAL A 222 19.06 2.49 6.38
N HIS A 223 17.88 1.90 6.66
CA HIS A 223 17.37 0.77 5.88
C HIS A 223 16.72 1.22 4.57
N GLU A 224 16.15 2.43 4.53
CA GLU A 224 15.69 3.08 3.31
C GLU A 224 16.85 3.39 2.36
N LYS A 225 18.00 3.84 2.88
CA LYS A 225 19.20 4.08 2.07
C LYS A 225 19.73 2.76 1.50
N GLN A 226 19.88 1.74 2.34
CA GLN A 226 20.29 0.41 1.89
C GLN A 226 19.35 -0.18 0.84
N SER A 227 18.04 0.02 0.99
CA SER A 227 17.04 -0.42 -0.01
C SER A 227 17.24 0.26 -1.35
N GLN A 228 17.45 1.59 -1.37
CA GLN A 228 17.69 2.36 -2.59
C GLN A 228 19.03 2.00 -3.25
N GLU A 229 20.09 1.79 -2.48
CA GLU A 229 21.40 1.33 -2.97
C GLU A 229 21.30 -0.07 -3.59
N LEU A 230 20.61 -1.00 -2.93
CA LEU A 230 20.37 -2.35 -3.47
C LEU A 230 19.60 -2.29 -4.79
N LEU A 231 18.59 -1.44 -4.91
CA LEU A 231 17.76 -1.35 -6.12
C LEU A 231 18.44 -0.60 -7.28
N SER A 232 19.35 0.33 -7.00
CA SER A 232 20.02 1.15 -8.02
C SER A 232 21.31 0.54 -8.58
N THR A 233 21.89 -0.47 -7.90
CA THR A 233 23.04 -1.20 -8.42
C THR A 233 22.66 -2.08 -9.61
N LEU A 234 23.52 -2.18 -10.63
CA LEU A 234 23.32 -3.12 -11.72
C LEU A 234 23.47 -4.56 -11.22
N ASN A 235 22.78 -5.49 -11.89
CA ASN A 235 23.01 -6.93 -11.73
C ASN A 235 24.26 -7.37 -12.48
#